data_AF-A0A3N9WSP8-F1
#
_entry.id   AF-A0A3N9WSP8-F1
#
_cell.length_a   1.000
_cell.length_b   1.000
_cell.length_c   1.000
_cell.angle_alpha   90.00
_cell.angle_beta   90.00
_cell.angle_gamma   90.00
#
_symmetry.space_group_name_H-M   'P 1'
#
loop_
_entity.id
_entity.type
_entity.pdbx_description
1 polymer ?
#
loop_
_entity_poly.entity_id
_entity_poly.type
_entity_poly.pdbx_seq_one_letter_code
_entity_poly.pdbx_strand_id
1 'polypeptide(L)'
;MAATLTVPAAPAQAASGCRSAPYSARFGLSDPFKAFDGVEVASAPYGGTYRTTTQCRDIQVKNTGNGRSDGAPFYACVVFSGRATCANGWTYVGPGQWKNLATNVKDGTRFNVWISVNLGTYYGAQAVGDW
;
A
#
# COMPACT_ATOMS: atom_id res chain seq x y z
N MET A 1 -7.34 27.36 39.92
CA MET A 1 -7.32 27.70 38.48
C MET A 1 -6.72 26.51 37.75
N ALA A 2 -7.46 25.93 36.79
CA ALA A 2 -7.12 24.66 36.13
C ALA A 2 -6.09 24.90 35.01
N ALA A 3 -5.04 24.09 34.97
CA ALA A 3 -4.02 24.13 33.94
C ALA A 3 -4.45 23.25 32.74
N THR A 4 -4.74 23.88 31.61
CA THR A 4 -4.97 23.20 30.33
C THR A 4 -3.64 22.74 29.73
N LEU A 5 -3.41 21.43 29.71
CA LEU A 5 -2.35 20.78 28.95
C LEU A 5 -2.73 20.75 27.47
N THR A 6 -2.06 21.55 26.65
CA THR A 6 -2.12 21.44 25.19
C THR A 6 -1.18 20.32 24.75
N VAL A 7 -1.75 19.22 24.25
CA VAL A 7 -0.98 18.17 23.57
C VAL A 7 -0.60 18.70 22.18
N PRO A 8 0.71 18.86 21.85
CA PRO A 8 1.08 19.19 20.50
C PRO A 8 0.73 18.01 19.59
N ALA A 9 -0.14 18.24 18.61
CA ALA A 9 -0.36 17.29 17.52
C ALA A 9 0.97 17.11 16.78
N ALA A 10 1.53 15.89 16.82
CA ALA A 10 2.70 15.56 16.02
C ALA A 10 2.40 15.87 14.55
N PRO A 11 3.33 16.49 13.81
CA PRO A 11 3.13 16.73 12.39
C PRO A 11 2.91 15.37 11.73
N ALA A 12 1.86 15.27 10.91
CA ALA A 12 1.72 14.16 9.98
C ALA A 12 3.00 14.14 9.14
N GLN A 13 3.85 13.14 9.37
CA GLN A 13 5.14 13.01 8.71
C GLN A 13 4.86 13.00 7.20
N ALA A 14 5.24 14.09 6.55
CA ALA A 14 5.13 14.20 5.11
C ALA A 14 5.96 13.07 4.52
N ALA A 15 5.29 12.19 3.78
CA ALA A 15 5.85 11.16 2.93
C ALA A 15 7.18 11.60 2.32
N SER A 16 8.30 11.20 2.91
CA SER A 16 9.62 11.33 2.30
C SER A 16 9.71 10.27 1.20
N GLY A 17 8.98 10.50 0.12
CA GLY A 17 8.88 9.51 -0.95
C GLY A 17 10.15 9.53 -1.79
N CYS A 18 10.80 8.39 -1.94
CA CYS A 18 11.98 8.20 -2.77
C CYS A 18 11.66 8.40 -4.24
N ARG A 19 10.40 8.16 -4.65
CA ARG A 19 9.72 8.46 -5.92
C ARG A 19 10.58 8.27 -7.16
N SER A 20 11.59 7.42 -7.09
CA SER A 20 12.55 7.11 -8.14
C SER A 20 12.86 5.62 -8.12
N ALA A 21 13.15 5.06 -9.28
CA ALA A 21 13.65 3.69 -9.36
C ALA A 21 15.02 3.61 -8.63
N PRO A 22 15.35 2.49 -7.97
CA PRO A 22 14.61 1.23 -7.88
C PRO A 22 13.63 1.16 -6.68
N TYR A 23 13.33 2.28 -6.03
CA TYR A 23 12.62 2.37 -4.75
C TYR A 23 11.10 2.52 -4.88
N SER A 24 10.60 2.35 -6.10
CA SER A 24 9.19 2.44 -6.41
C SER A 24 8.78 1.30 -7.35
N ALA A 25 7.54 0.85 -7.23
CA ALA A 25 6.98 -0.12 -8.16
C ALA A 25 5.54 0.22 -8.53
N ARG A 26 5.13 -0.29 -9.69
CA ARG A 26 3.74 -0.38 -10.12
C ARG A 26 3.23 -1.78 -9.87
N PHE A 27 2.02 -1.88 -9.33
CA PHE A 27 1.36 -3.16 -9.11
C PHE A 27 -0.15 -2.98 -9.17
N GLY A 28 -0.88 -4.08 -9.29
CA GLY A 28 -2.31 -4.04 -9.42
C GLY A 28 -2.90 -5.42 -9.66
N LEU A 29 -4.23 -5.43 -9.76
CA LEU A 29 -5.07 -6.56 -10.11
C LEU A 29 -5.97 -6.13 -11.26
N SER A 30 -6.22 -7.03 -12.21
CA SER A 30 -7.17 -6.78 -13.28
C SER A 30 -7.86 -8.10 -13.63
N ASP A 31 -9.18 -8.07 -13.71
CA ASP A 31 -10.03 -9.14 -14.20
C ASP A 31 -10.88 -8.64 -15.39
N PRO A 32 -10.25 -8.45 -16.57
CA PRO A 32 -10.94 -7.91 -17.73
C PRO A 32 -12.04 -8.83 -18.26
N PHE A 33 -11.98 -10.11 -17.93
CA PHE A 33 -12.95 -11.13 -18.37
C PHE A 33 -14.10 -11.32 -17.39
N LYS A 34 -14.08 -10.64 -16.23
CA LYS A 34 -15.10 -10.77 -15.18
C LYS A 34 -15.28 -12.22 -14.73
N ALA A 35 -14.17 -12.95 -14.65
CA ALA A 35 -14.15 -14.34 -14.26
C ALA A 35 -14.37 -14.52 -12.75
N PHE A 36 -14.15 -13.46 -11.96
CA PHE A 36 -14.31 -13.46 -10.51
C PHE A 36 -15.49 -12.59 -10.07
N ASP A 37 -16.30 -13.13 -9.16
CA ASP A 37 -17.42 -12.41 -8.55
C ASP A 37 -17.26 -12.40 -7.02
N GLY A 38 -16.43 -11.48 -6.53
CA GLY A 38 -16.15 -11.38 -5.09
C GLY A 38 -14.91 -10.56 -4.75
N VAL A 39 -14.45 -10.70 -3.51
CA VAL A 39 -13.21 -10.08 -3.02
C VAL A 39 -12.03 -11.00 -3.33
N GLU A 40 -11.06 -10.47 -4.06
CA GLU A 40 -9.81 -11.14 -4.38
C GLU A 40 -8.64 -10.51 -3.64
N VAL A 41 -7.66 -11.35 -3.29
CA VAL A 41 -6.43 -10.93 -2.63
C VAL A 41 -5.23 -11.39 -3.46
N ALA A 42 -4.35 -10.47 -3.80
CA ALA A 42 -3.10 -10.79 -4.49
C ALA A 42 -1.88 -10.16 -3.83
N SER A 43 -0.72 -10.76 -4.09
CA SER A 43 0.57 -10.30 -3.60
C SER A 43 1.36 -9.59 -4.70
N ALA A 44 1.97 -8.46 -4.34
CA ALA A 44 2.94 -7.73 -5.14
C ALA A 44 4.32 -7.75 -4.43
N PRO A 45 5.43 -8.06 -5.14
CA PRO A 45 5.43 -8.57 -6.50
C PRO A 45 4.81 -9.98 -6.57
N TYR A 46 4.39 -10.40 -7.78
CA TYR A 46 3.84 -11.73 -8.10
C TYR A 46 4.93 -12.84 -8.09
N GLY A 47 5.91 -12.71 -7.19
CA GLY A 47 7.12 -13.53 -7.10
C GLY A 47 8.27 -12.73 -6.48
N GLY A 48 8.98 -13.33 -5.52
CA GLY A 48 10.04 -12.64 -4.78
C GLY A 48 9.52 -11.65 -3.74
N THR A 49 10.34 -10.66 -3.40
CA THR A 49 10.04 -9.65 -2.36
C THR A 49 10.58 -8.30 -2.77
N TYR A 50 9.87 -7.22 -2.42
CA TYR A 50 10.45 -5.89 -2.35
C TYR A 50 11.45 -5.79 -1.21
N ARG A 51 12.26 -4.73 -1.22
CA ARG A 51 13.26 -4.47 -0.19
C ARG A 51 13.29 -2.97 0.12
N THR A 52 13.15 -2.63 1.39
CA THR A 52 13.26 -1.23 1.85
C THR A 52 14.67 -0.71 1.74
N THR A 53 14.83 0.61 1.68
CA THR A 53 16.13 1.26 1.55
C THR A 53 16.41 2.31 2.63
N THR A 54 17.66 2.72 2.78
CA THR A 54 18.02 3.78 3.74
C THR A 54 17.39 5.13 3.40
N GLN A 55 17.08 5.35 2.12
CA GLN A 55 16.48 6.56 1.60
C GLN A 55 14.97 6.61 1.90
N CYS A 56 14.31 5.44 1.92
CA CYS A 56 12.89 5.30 2.21
C CYS A 56 12.62 4.31 3.32
N ARG A 57 12.33 4.86 4.51
CA ARG A 57 11.99 4.03 5.67
C ARG A 57 10.51 3.73 5.74
N ASP A 58 9.69 4.39 4.92
CA ASP A 58 8.24 4.23 4.92
C ASP A 58 7.80 3.49 3.66
N ILE A 59 6.94 2.49 3.85
CA ILE A 59 6.30 1.77 2.74
C ILE A 59 4.96 2.45 2.48
N GLN A 60 4.87 3.12 1.34
CA GLN A 60 3.71 3.92 0.97
C GLN A 60 3.14 3.46 -0.34
N VAL A 61 1.83 3.59 -0.50
CA VAL A 61 1.12 3.24 -1.73
C VAL A 61 0.14 4.32 -2.11
N LYS A 62 -0.09 4.48 -3.40
CA LYS A 62 -1.10 5.37 -3.96
C LYS A 62 -1.84 4.62 -5.04
N ASN A 63 -3.16 4.62 -4.92
CA ASN A 63 -4.04 4.17 -5.99
C ASN A 63 -3.96 5.18 -7.15
N THR A 64 -3.53 4.71 -8.31
CA THR A 64 -3.37 5.50 -9.53
C THR A 64 -4.45 5.24 -10.56
N GLY A 65 -5.31 4.26 -10.29
CA GLY A 65 -6.37 3.94 -11.21
C GLY A 65 -7.51 4.96 -11.20
N ASN A 66 -8.27 4.93 -12.28
CA ASN A 66 -9.41 5.80 -12.51
C ASN A 66 -10.59 4.94 -13.00
N GLY A 67 -11.59 4.76 -12.15
CA GLY A 67 -12.85 4.12 -12.54
C GLY A 67 -12.89 2.62 -12.31
N ARG A 68 -13.90 1.98 -12.89
CA ARG A 68 -14.32 0.61 -12.52
C ARG A 68 -13.35 -0.48 -12.98
N SER A 69 -12.60 -0.26 -14.05
CA SER A 69 -11.71 -1.28 -14.64
C SER A 69 -10.31 -1.30 -14.04
N ASP A 70 -9.80 -0.15 -13.58
CA ASP A 70 -8.41 -0.02 -13.16
C ASP A 70 -8.24 0.75 -11.84
N GLY A 71 -9.30 1.41 -11.35
CA GLY A 71 -9.26 2.37 -10.24
C GLY A 71 -10.19 2.05 -9.10
N ALA A 72 -10.46 0.77 -8.85
CA ALA A 72 -11.17 0.36 -7.66
C ALA A 72 -10.46 0.91 -6.41
N PRO A 73 -11.18 1.45 -5.42
CA PRO A 73 -10.61 1.50 -4.08
C PRO A 73 -10.29 0.08 -3.63
N PHE A 74 -9.15 -0.09 -2.97
CA PHE A 74 -8.69 -1.38 -2.49
C PHE A 74 -8.17 -1.25 -1.06
N TYR A 75 -8.04 -2.38 -0.40
CA TYR A 75 -7.28 -2.47 0.84
C TYR A 75 -5.89 -2.99 0.54
N ALA A 76 -4.87 -2.44 1.20
CA ALA A 76 -3.51 -2.93 1.08
C ALA A 76 -2.87 -3.16 2.44
N CYS A 77 -1.98 -4.13 2.51
CA CYS A 77 -1.18 -4.37 3.70
C CYS A 77 0.25 -4.79 3.33
N VAL A 78 1.17 -4.67 4.29
CA VAL A 78 2.54 -5.17 4.15
C VAL A 78 2.65 -6.51 4.86
N VAL A 79 3.25 -7.48 4.17
CA VAL A 79 3.64 -8.78 4.73
C VAL A 79 5.16 -8.86 4.69
N PHE A 80 5.79 -8.80 5.87
CA PHE A 80 7.24 -8.95 5.96
C PHE A 80 7.65 -10.40 5.70
N SER A 81 8.80 -10.59 5.05
CA SER A 81 9.33 -11.92 4.76
C SER A 81 9.44 -12.77 6.02
N GLY A 82 9.00 -14.03 5.94
CA GLY A 82 8.92 -14.93 7.09
C GLY A 82 7.66 -14.76 7.95
N ARG A 83 6.75 -13.84 7.61
CA ARG A 83 5.42 -13.75 8.23
C ARG A 83 4.34 -14.25 7.27
N ALA A 84 3.28 -14.81 7.83
CA ALA A 84 2.13 -15.32 7.07
C ALA A 84 0.97 -14.31 6.95
N THR A 85 1.05 -13.17 7.63
CA THR A 85 -0.07 -12.24 7.78
C THR A 85 0.34 -10.78 7.61
N CYS A 86 -0.65 -9.92 7.35
CA CYS A 86 -0.51 -8.47 7.32
C CYS A 86 0.07 -7.96 8.64
N ALA A 87 1.26 -7.37 8.58
CA ALA A 87 1.98 -6.93 9.77
C ALA A 87 1.29 -5.77 10.50
N ASN A 88 0.56 -4.92 9.77
CA ASN A 88 -0.09 -3.71 10.29
C ASN A 88 -1.61 -3.68 10.02
N GLY A 89 -2.22 -4.82 9.70
CA GLY A 89 -3.61 -4.88 9.24
C GLY A 89 -3.80 -4.32 7.83
N TRP A 90 -5.06 -4.19 7.43
CA TRP A 90 -5.46 -3.72 6.09
C TRP A 90 -5.74 -2.22 6.10
N THR A 91 -5.08 -1.49 5.21
CA THR A 91 -5.26 -0.04 5.03
C THR A 91 -6.12 0.23 3.80
N TYR A 92 -7.19 1.02 3.95
CA TYR A 92 -7.99 1.46 2.81
C TYR A 92 -7.25 2.49 1.94
N VAL A 93 -7.17 2.23 0.64
CA VAL A 93 -6.48 3.06 -0.35
C VAL A 93 -7.47 3.53 -1.43
N GLY A 94 -8.04 4.71 -1.20
CA GLY A 94 -8.84 5.43 -2.20
C GLY A 94 -7.97 6.05 -3.31
N PRO A 95 -8.60 6.46 -4.43
CA PRO A 95 -7.89 7.00 -5.59
C PRO A 95 -7.13 8.30 -5.28
N GLY A 96 -5.95 8.44 -5.88
CA GLY A 96 -5.22 9.71 -5.96
C GLY A 96 -4.36 10.09 -4.76
N GLN A 97 -4.57 9.50 -3.59
CA GLN A 97 -3.87 9.84 -2.35
C GLN A 97 -2.82 8.80 -1.95
N TRP A 98 -1.69 9.26 -1.43
CA TRP A 98 -0.69 8.40 -0.79
C TRP A 98 -1.18 7.94 0.59
N LYS A 99 -0.88 6.69 0.92
CA LYS A 99 -1.20 6.04 2.19
C LYS A 99 0.02 5.28 2.70
N ASN A 100 0.30 5.44 3.98
CA ASN A 100 1.35 4.68 4.66
C ASN A 100 0.81 3.31 5.02
N LEU A 101 1.52 2.25 4.63
CA LEU A 101 1.24 0.88 5.06
C LEU A 101 2.14 0.46 6.22
N ALA A 102 3.37 0.97 6.25
CA ALA A 102 4.32 0.81 7.35
C ALA A 102 5.25 2.02 7.39
N THR A 103 5.66 2.44 8.59
CA THR A 103 6.61 3.54 8.78
C THR A 103 7.84 3.08 9.56
N ASN A 104 8.95 3.78 9.38
CA ASN A 104 10.22 3.51 10.07
C ASN A 104 10.71 2.05 9.96
N VAL A 105 10.49 1.42 8.81
CA VAL A 105 10.95 0.07 8.50
C VAL A 105 12.47 0.09 8.36
N LYS A 106 13.13 -0.90 8.97
CA LYS A 106 14.59 -1.04 8.91
C LYS A 106 15.04 -1.20 7.46
N ASP A 107 16.18 -0.59 7.11
CA ASP A 107 16.80 -0.76 5.79
C ASP A 107 17.05 -2.24 5.45
N GLY A 108 16.85 -2.57 4.18
CA GLY A 108 17.07 -3.90 3.66
C GLY A 108 16.01 -4.93 4.05
N THR A 109 14.91 -4.52 4.68
CA THR A 109 13.81 -5.39 5.08
C THR A 109 13.08 -5.89 3.84
N ARG A 110 12.90 -7.21 3.74
CA ARG A 110 12.17 -7.85 2.66
C ARG A 110 10.68 -7.93 2.96
N PHE A 111 9.85 -7.61 1.98
CA PHE A 111 8.40 -7.63 2.16
C PHE A 111 7.63 -7.84 0.85
N ASN A 112 6.35 -8.13 0.99
CA ASN A 112 5.34 -8.11 -0.06
C ASN A 112 4.23 -7.12 0.31
N VAL A 113 3.57 -6.57 -0.70
CA VAL A 113 2.34 -5.80 -0.52
C VAL A 113 1.19 -6.70 -0.94
N TRP A 114 0.26 -6.98 -0.03
CA TRP A 114 -0.98 -7.63 -0.41
C TRP A 114 -2.03 -6.57 -0.71
N ILE A 115 -2.81 -6.81 -1.76
CA ILE A 115 -3.92 -5.97 -2.17
C ILE A 115 -5.19 -6.80 -2.20
N SER A 116 -6.25 -6.25 -1.62
CA SER A 116 -7.58 -6.83 -1.56
C SER A 116 -8.57 -5.91 -2.25
N VAL A 117 -9.25 -6.41 -3.27
CA VAL A 117 -10.18 -5.64 -4.11
C VAL A 117 -11.43 -6.47 -4.38
N ASN A 118 -12.60 -5.85 -4.42
CA ASN A 118 -13.83 -6.51 -4.82
C ASN A 118 -13.93 -6.52 -6.36
N LEU A 119 -13.56 -7.64 -6.98
CA LEU A 119 -13.58 -7.82 -8.44
C LEU A 119 -14.98 -7.95 -9.03
N GLY A 120 -15.95 -8.46 -8.27
CA GLY A 120 -17.35 -8.51 -8.69
C GLY A 120 -17.95 -7.10 -8.83
N THR A 121 -17.47 -6.14 -8.05
CA THR A 121 -17.86 -4.73 -8.15
C THR A 121 -16.95 -3.96 -9.11
N TYR A 122 -15.64 -4.19 -9.09
CA TYR A 122 -14.65 -3.43 -9.84
C TYR A 122 -13.70 -4.35 -10.61
N TYR A 123 -13.55 -4.22 -11.92
CA TYR A 123 -12.76 -5.15 -12.73
C TYR A 123 -11.23 -4.99 -12.59
N GLY A 124 -10.76 -4.18 -11.64
CA GLY A 124 -9.33 -4.05 -11.35
C GLY A 124 -8.95 -2.84 -10.48
N ALA A 125 -7.71 -2.87 -10.01
CA ALA A 125 -7.07 -1.86 -9.19
C ALA A 125 -5.61 -1.67 -9.62
N GLN A 126 -5.16 -0.42 -9.69
CA GLN A 126 -3.79 -0.07 -10.01
C GLN A 126 -3.19 0.85 -8.96
N ALA A 127 -1.94 0.60 -8.61
CA ALA A 127 -1.22 1.35 -7.60
C ALA A 127 0.25 1.56 -7.98
N VAL A 128 0.80 2.63 -7.44
CA VAL A 128 2.24 2.81 -7.28
C VAL A 128 2.59 2.72 -5.81
N GLY A 129 3.77 2.20 -5.50
CA GLY A 129 4.33 2.22 -4.16
C GLY A 129 5.75 2.73 -4.11
N ASP A 130 6.20 3.07 -2.92
CA ASP A 130 7.51 3.67 -2.62
C ASP A 130 8.04 3.17 -1.25
N TRP A 131 9.34 2.84 -1.15
CA TRP A 131 10.00 2.19 0.02
C TRP A 131 11.52 2.08 -0.06
#